data_AF-A0A4V3RYE4-F1
#
_entry.id   AF-A0A4V3RYE4-F1
#
_cell.length_a   1.000
_cell.length_b   1.000
_cell.length_c   1.000
_cell.angle_alpha   90.00
_cell.angle_beta   90.00
_cell.angle_gamma   90.00
#
_symmetry.space_group_name_H-M   'P 1'
#
loop_
_entity.id
_entity.type
_entity.pdbx_description
1 polymer ?
#
loop_
_entity_poly.entity_id
_entity_poly.type
_entity_poly.pdbx_seq_one_letter_code
_entity_poly.pdbx_strand_id
1 'polypeptide(L)'
;METGMSGTVLAQRFDFLGFDEADRRRLRSLKPLVERELPAILDSFYADIAREGEVAAMFRDEAMRRHARQKQLEHWVRICDAAYGQDYLHSVERIGEAHARLA
;
A
#
# COMPACT_ATOMS: atom_id res chain seq x y z
N MET A 1 24.22 -11.07 -0.51
CA MET A 1 24.72 -9.95 -1.36
C MET A 1 23.58 -9.23 -2.11
N GLU A 2 22.31 -9.62 -1.94
CA GLU A 2 21.15 -9.01 -2.62
C GLU A 2 20.67 -7.67 -2.02
N THR A 3 20.89 -7.44 -0.73
CA THR A 3 20.39 -6.28 0.02
C THR A 3 20.89 -4.92 -0.47
N GLY A 4 22.01 -4.88 -1.20
CA GLY A 4 22.56 -3.65 -1.80
C GLY A 4 21.92 -3.27 -3.14
N MET A 5 21.48 -4.26 -3.93
CA MET A 5 20.96 -4.01 -5.27
C MET A 5 19.54 -3.46 -5.24
N SER A 6 18.68 -3.99 -4.37
CA SER A 6 17.26 -3.59 -4.32
C SER A 6 17.09 -2.11 -3.91
N GLY A 7 17.94 -1.61 -3.00
CA GLY A 7 17.93 -0.21 -2.58
C GLY A 7 18.39 0.75 -3.69
N THR A 8 19.36 0.31 -4.49
CA THR A 8 19.87 1.05 -5.65
C THR A 8 18.82 1.12 -6.76
N VAL A 9 18.11 0.02 -7.03
CA VAL A 9 17.03 -0.02 -8.02
C VAL A 9 15.87 0.92 -7.64
N LEU A 10 15.50 0.98 -6.35
CA LEU A 10 14.44 1.87 -5.92
C LEU A 10 14.83 3.36 -6.01
N ALA A 11 16.07 3.69 -5.64
CA ALA A 11 16.59 5.05 -5.81
C ALA A 11 16.55 5.48 -7.29
N GLN A 12 17.00 4.63 -8.20
CA GLN A 12 16.93 4.88 -9.65
C GLN A 12 15.50 5.08 -10.15
N ARG A 13 14.52 4.33 -9.62
CA ARG A 13 13.10 4.51 -9.97
C ARG A 13 12.57 5.87 -9.50
N PHE A 14 12.92 6.28 -8.27
CA PHE A 14 12.51 7.59 -7.77
C PHE A 14 13.15 8.73 -8.56
N ASP A 15 14.45 8.64 -8.87
CA ASP A 15 15.14 9.61 -9.70
C ASP A 15 14.50 9.72 -11.09
N PHE A 16 14.19 8.58 -11.72
CA PHE A 16 13.49 8.54 -13.01
C PHE A 16 12.10 9.20 -12.96
N LEU A 17 11.36 8.98 -11.87
CA LEU A 17 10.04 9.58 -11.66
C LEU A 17 10.10 11.05 -11.22
N GLY A 18 11.30 11.59 -10.97
CA GLY A 18 11.46 12.91 -10.37
C GLY A 18 10.90 13.01 -8.95
N PHE A 19 10.79 11.88 -8.25
CA PHE A 19 10.26 11.81 -6.90
C PHE A 19 11.37 12.09 -5.88
N ASP A 20 11.33 13.27 -5.26
CA ASP A 20 12.44 13.78 -4.46
C ASP A 20 12.07 13.98 -2.98
N GLU A 21 12.99 14.58 -2.23
CA GLU A 21 12.78 14.86 -0.80
C GLU A 21 11.67 15.90 -0.56
N ALA A 22 11.36 16.78 -1.51
CA ALA A 22 10.21 17.66 -1.42
C ALA A 22 8.88 16.88 -1.54
N ASP A 23 8.81 15.87 -2.41
CA ASP A 23 7.66 14.95 -2.47
C ASP A 23 7.49 14.17 -1.17
N ARG A 24 8.60 13.64 -0.64
CA ARG A 24 8.59 12.93 0.65
C ARG A 24 8.08 13.82 1.78
N ARG A 25 8.50 15.09 1.84
CA ARG A 25 7.96 16.07 2.80
C ARG A 25 6.46 16.29 2.61
N ARG A 26 5.97 16.40 1.37
CA ARG A 26 4.53 16.54 1.08
C ARG A 26 3.75 15.33 1.59
N LEU A 27 4.20 14.10 1.30
CA LEU A 27 3.56 12.88 1.80
C LEU A 27 3.51 12.81 3.33
N ARG A 28 4.62 13.12 4.02
CA ARG A 28 4.64 13.15 5.49
C ARG A 28 3.66 14.18 6.06
N SER A 29 3.49 15.32 5.40
CA SER A 29 2.52 16.34 5.82
C SER A 29 1.06 15.90 5.64
N LEU A 30 0.78 14.99 4.70
CA LEU A 30 -0.53 14.40 4.49
C LEU A 30 -0.84 13.24 5.44
N LYS A 31 0.17 12.64 6.07
CA LYS A 31 -0.01 11.48 6.95
C LYS A 31 -1.12 11.65 7.99
N PRO A 32 -1.21 12.79 8.75
CA PRO A 32 -2.29 12.96 9.73
C PRO A 32 -3.68 13.02 9.11
N LEU A 33 -3.81 13.56 7.89
CA LEU A 33 -5.07 13.55 7.15
C LEU A 33 -5.45 12.12 6.74
N VAL A 34 -4.48 11.37 6.22
CA VAL A 34 -4.67 9.98 5.80
C VAL A 34 -5.07 9.11 6.99
N GLU A 35 -4.36 9.19 8.12
CA GLU A 35 -4.68 8.43 9.33
C GLU A 35 -6.09 8.71 9.86
N ARG A 36 -6.57 9.96 9.68
CA ARG A 36 -7.91 10.37 10.13
C ARG A 36 -9.02 9.91 9.19
N GLU A 37 -8.86 10.09 7.89
CA GLU A 37 -9.95 9.91 6.91
C GLU A 37 -9.97 8.50 6.28
N LEU A 38 -8.80 7.90 6.08
CA LEU A 38 -8.68 6.62 5.37
C LEU A 38 -9.47 5.47 6.01
N PRO A 39 -9.61 5.36 7.35
CA PRO A 39 -10.42 4.31 7.94
C PRO A 39 -11.87 4.29 7.40
N ALA A 40 -12.56 5.43 7.37
CA ALA A 40 -13.93 5.51 6.89
C ALA A 40 -14.02 5.24 5.37
N ILE A 41 -13.04 5.72 4.60
CA ILE A 41 -12.95 5.46 3.16
C ILE A 41 -12.81 3.96 2.88
N LEU A 42 -11.94 3.28 3.63
CA LEU A 42 -11.75 1.84 3.50
C LEU A 42 -12.98 1.05 3.93
N ASP A 43 -13.69 1.49 4.97
CA ASP A 43 -14.94 0.84 5.38
C ASP A 43 -15.99 0.92 4.26
N SER A 44 -16.14 2.09 3.61
CA SER A 44 -17.01 2.24 2.44
C SER A 44 -16.57 1.36 1.28
N PHE A 45 -15.28 1.40 0.94
CA PHE A 45 -14.73 0.63 -0.19
C PHE A 45 -14.94 -0.88 -0.02
N TYR A 46 -14.69 -1.42 1.18
CA TYR A 46 -14.90 -2.85 1.41
C TYR A 46 -16.39 -3.24 1.52
N ALA A 47 -17.27 -2.29 1.85
CA ALA A 47 -18.71 -2.50 1.73
C ALA A 47 -19.14 -2.60 0.26
N ASP A 48 -18.54 -1.80 -0.63
CA ASP A 48 -18.81 -1.86 -2.07
C ASP A 48 -18.27 -3.17 -2.67
N ILE A 49 -17.04 -3.58 -2.31
CA ILE A 49 -16.48 -4.89 -2.69
C ILE A 49 -17.44 -6.03 -2.33
N ALA A 50 -18.08 -5.97 -1.16
CA ALA A 50 -18.97 -7.03 -0.70
C ALA A 50 -20.31 -7.10 -1.48
N ARG A 51 -20.67 -6.03 -2.22
CA ARG A 51 -21.88 -5.96 -3.05
C ARG A 51 -21.63 -6.41 -4.48
N GLU A 52 -20.41 -6.25 -4.98
CA GLU A 52 -20.02 -6.64 -6.33
C GLU A 52 -19.66 -8.14 -6.39
N GLY A 53 -20.58 -8.97 -6.90
CA GLY A 53 -20.49 -10.43 -6.81
C GLY A 53 -19.17 -11.05 -7.30
N GLU A 54 -18.64 -10.56 -8.42
CA GLU A 54 -17.36 -11.06 -8.98
C GLU A 54 -16.17 -10.75 -8.06
N VAL A 55 -16.13 -9.53 -7.50
CA VAL A 55 -15.04 -9.10 -6.61
C VAL A 55 -15.20 -9.71 -5.22
N ALA A 56 -16.44 -9.81 -4.73
CA ALA A 56 -16.76 -10.45 -3.46
C ALA A 56 -16.31 -11.92 -3.44
N ALA A 57 -16.44 -12.63 -4.56
CA ALA A 57 -16.03 -14.02 -4.71
C ALA A 57 -14.50 -14.23 -4.59
N MET A 58 -13.68 -13.18 -4.76
CA MET A 58 -12.24 -13.24 -4.50
C MET A 58 -11.90 -13.41 -3.02
N PHE A 59 -12.86 -13.22 -2.12
CA PHE A 59 -12.69 -13.34 -0.67
C PHE A 59 -13.48 -14.53 -0.12
N ARG A 60 -12.78 -15.46 0.53
CA ARG A 60 -13.41 -16.66 1.11
C ARG A 60 -14.47 -16.36 2.18
N ASP A 61 -14.26 -15.31 2.96
CA ASP A 61 -15.09 -14.94 4.12
C ASP A 61 -14.91 -13.46 4.48
N GLU A 62 -15.74 -12.98 5.40
CA GLU A 62 -15.68 -11.60 5.89
C GLU A 62 -14.38 -11.30 6.67
N ALA A 63 -13.82 -12.30 7.36
CA ALA A 63 -12.58 -12.13 8.11
C ALA A 63 -11.40 -11.83 7.18
N MET A 64 -11.35 -12.45 6.00
CA MET A 64 -10.36 -12.18 4.95
C MET A 64 -10.53 -10.78 4.39
N ARG A 65 -11.76 -10.30 4.15
CA ARG A 65 -12.01 -8.90 3.75
C ARG A 65 -11.54 -7.91 4.81
N ARG A 66 -11.91 -8.11 6.08
CA ARG A 66 -11.45 -7.25 7.19
C ARG A 66 -9.92 -7.26 7.32
N HIS A 67 -9.28 -8.42 7.14
CA HIS A 67 -7.83 -8.51 7.15
C HIS A 67 -7.20 -7.73 5.99
N ALA A 68 -7.73 -7.88 4.77
CA ALA A 68 -7.26 -7.14 3.61
C ALA A 68 -7.42 -5.62 3.81
N ARG A 69 -8.56 -5.20 4.38
CA ARG A 69 -8.83 -3.81 4.76
C ARG A 69 -7.81 -3.25 5.73
N GLN A 70 -7.48 -4.01 6.77
CA GLN A 70 -6.45 -3.61 7.72
C GLN A 70 -5.07 -3.50 7.06
N LYS A 71 -4.73 -4.44 6.15
CA LYS A 71 -3.48 -4.40 5.39
C LYS A 71 -3.40 -3.21 4.44
N GLN A 72 -4.51 -2.81 3.83
CA GLN A 72 -4.58 -1.58 3.03
C GLN A 72 -4.33 -0.33 3.89
N LEU A 73 -4.94 -0.24 5.07
CA LEU A 73 -4.69 0.87 6.00
C LEU A 73 -3.20 0.98 6.35
N GLU A 74 -2.60 -0.13 6.80
CA GLU A 74 -1.17 -0.20 7.15
C GLU A 74 -0.28 0.20 5.96
N HIS A 75 -0.63 -0.26 4.76
CA HIS A 75 0.12 0.05 3.54
C HIS A 75 0.09 1.54 3.21
N TRP A 76 -1.07 2.18 3.21
CA TRP A 76 -1.21 3.61 2.93
C TRP A 76 -0.50 4.49 3.97
N VAL A 77 -0.62 4.15 5.25
CA VAL A 77 0.12 4.86 6.31
C VAL A 77 1.63 4.74 6.09
N ARG A 78 2.12 3.56 5.71
CA ARG A 78 3.53 3.32 5.38
C ARG A 78 4.00 4.08 4.14
N ILE A 79 3.15 4.28 3.14
CA ILE A 79 3.47 5.15 1.99
C ILE A 79 3.70 6.59 2.49
N CYS A 80 2.84 7.08 3.38
CA CYS A 80 2.90 8.43 3.93
C CYS A 80 4.06 8.66 4.90
N ASP A 81 4.65 7.61 5.49
CA ASP A 81 5.92 7.73 6.22
C ASP A 81 7.05 8.26 5.34
N ALA A 82 6.96 8.03 4.02
CA ALA A 82 7.97 8.38 3.03
C ALA A 82 9.39 7.87 3.38
N ALA A 83 9.44 6.76 4.12
CA ALA A 83 10.66 6.08 4.55
C ALA A 83 10.88 4.85 3.66
N TYR A 84 11.43 5.09 2.47
CA TYR A 84 11.58 4.06 1.45
C TYR A 84 12.95 3.39 1.51
N GLY A 85 12.97 2.19 2.09
CA GLY A 85 14.14 1.31 2.18
C GLY A 85 13.77 -0.15 1.89
N GLN A 86 14.64 -1.08 2.28
CA GLN A 86 14.46 -2.52 2.04
C GLN A 86 13.12 -3.05 2.59
N ASP A 87 12.76 -2.66 3.81
CA ASP A 87 11.50 -3.11 4.40
C ASP A 87 10.27 -2.57 3.67
N TYR A 88 10.38 -1.42 3.00
CA TYR A 88 9.30 -0.92 2.16
C TYR A 88 9.18 -1.76 0.89
N LEU A 89 10.31 -2.07 0.24
CA LEU A 89 10.38 -2.92 -0.95
C LEU A 89 9.76 -4.30 -0.71
N HIS A 90 10.20 -4.99 0.33
CA HIS A 90 9.65 -6.30 0.68
C HIS A 90 8.14 -6.24 0.96
N SER A 91 7.67 -5.14 1.57
CA SER A 91 6.24 -4.95 1.81
C SER A 91 5.45 -4.79 0.51
N VAL A 92 5.93 -3.98 -0.44
CA VAL A 92 5.21 -3.74 -1.70
C VAL A 92 5.31 -4.91 -2.66
N GLU A 93 6.41 -5.67 -2.66
CA GLU A 93 6.55 -6.92 -3.40
C GLU A 93 5.51 -7.95 -2.95
N ARG A 94 5.40 -8.18 -1.64
CA ARG A 94 4.39 -9.10 -1.08
C ARG A 94 2.96 -8.70 -1.44
N ILE A 95 2.67 -7.39 -1.49
CA ILE A 95 1.37 -6.87 -1.90
C ILE A 95 1.16 -7.12 -3.40
N GLY A 96 2.16 -6.83 -4.24
CA GLY A 96 2.10 -7.08 -5.68
C GLY A 96 1.86 -8.55 -6.01
N GLU A 97 2.60 -9.46 -5.36
CA GLU A 97 2.38 -10.91 -5.49
C GLU A 97 0.98 -11.34 -5.04
N ALA A 98 0.42 -10.71 -4.01
CA ALA A 98 -0.94 -11.02 -3.57
C ALA A 98 -1.97 -10.64 -4.63
N HIS A 99 -1.81 -9.50 -5.30
CA HIS A 99 -2.69 -9.10 -6.40
C HIS A 99 -2.48 -9.96 -7.65
N ALA A 100 -1.24 -10.32 -7.97
CA ALA A 100 -0.94 -11.19 -9.10
C ALA A 100 -1.55 -12.60 -8.98
N ARG A 101 -1.77 -13.11 -7.76
CA ARG A 101 -2.47 -14.39 -7.53
C ARG A 101 -4.00 -14.30 -7.68
N LEU A 102 -4.55 -13.08 -7.70
CA LEU A 102 -6.00 -12.82 -7.82
C LEU A 102 -6.42 -12.51 -9.26
N ALA A 103 -5.45 -12.28 -10.16
CA ALA A 103 -5.65 -12.05 -11.60
C ALA A 103 -5.38 -13.33 -12.39
#